data_AF-A0A0C9LUE6-F1
#
_entry.id   AF-A0A0C9LUE6-F1
#
_cell.length_a   1.000
_cell.length_b   1.000
_cell.length_c   1.000
_cell.angle_alpha   90.00
_cell.angle_beta   90.00
_cell.angle_gamma   90.00
#
_symmetry.space_group_name_H-M   'P 1'
#
loop_
_entity.id
_entity.type
_entity.pdbx_description
1 polymer ?
#
loop_
_entity_poly.entity_id
_entity_poly.type
_entity_poly.pdbx_seq_one_letter_code
_entity_poly.pdbx_strand_id
1 'polypeptide(L)'
;MPEDPWDDWETAADAGLNDCKIPTERAKPKATTTTTFQSNQQLWEKANQFASPVIVHTNTLAAHADYKPELKILKRPQDAKCKKDIALTKPVKSLAEKEKDYQAAKRLIDEKFQKK
;
A
#
# COMPACT_ATOMS: atom_id res chain seq x y z
N MET A 1 -14.59 -25.89 -22.40
CA MET A 1 -14.24 -25.14 -21.18
C MET A 1 -12.86 -24.57 -21.44
N PRO A 2 -12.60 -23.26 -21.23
CA PRO A 2 -11.23 -22.75 -21.27
C PRO A 2 -10.48 -23.36 -20.08
N GLU A 3 -9.45 -24.17 -20.35
CA GLU A 3 -8.47 -24.61 -19.34
C GLU A 3 -8.04 -23.41 -18.49
N ASP A 4 -8.25 -23.52 -17.18
CA ASP A 4 -7.85 -22.50 -16.23
C ASP A 4 -6.32 -22.40 -16.27
N PRO A 5 -5.72 -21.22 -16.54
CA PRO A 5 -4.25 -21.07 -16.52
C PRO A 5 -3.62 -21.40 -15.16
N TRP A 6 -4.42 -21.70 -14.14
CA TRP A 6 -3.99 -22.20 -12.83
C TRP A 6 -4.02 -23.73 -12.69
N ASP A 7 -4.67 -24.49 -13.61
CA ASP A 7 -4.67 -25.97 -13.64
C ASP A 7 -3.32 -26.57 -14.07
N ASP A 8 -2.52 -25.82 -14.83
CA ASP A 8 -1.16 -26.22 -15.21
C ASP A 8 -0.21 -26.30 -14.00
N TRP A 9 -0.57 -25.71 -12.87
CA TRP A 9 0.30 -25.68 -11.70
C TRP A 9 0.24 -26.96 -10.86
N GLU A 10 -0.92 -27.61 -10.76
CA GLU A 10 -1.02 -28.95 -10.15
C GLU A 10 -0.37 -30.01 -11.06
N THR A 11 -0.52 -29.88 -12.37
CA THR A 11 0.04 -30.83 -13.34
C THR A 11 1.57 -30.75 -13.42
N ALA A 12 2.17 -29.57 -13.21
CA ALA A 12 3.63 -29.40 -13.19
C ALA A 12 4.33 -30.11 -12.02
N ALA A 13 3.63 -30.32 -10.89
CA ALA A 13 4.20 -31.03 -9.74
C ALA A 13 4.19 -32.56 -9.93
N ASP A 14 3.18 -33.10 -10.61
CA ASP A 14 3.05 -34.54 -10.92
C ASP A 14 3.79 -34.96 -12.20
N ALA A 15 4.26 -34.01 -13.02
CA ALA A 15 5.10 -34.25 -14.18
C ALA A 15 6.54 -34.63 -13.80
N GLY A 16 6.72 -35.74 -13.07
CA GLY A 16 7.90 -36.61 -13.14
C GLY A 16 9.27 -35.93 -13.08
N LEU A 17 9.47 -34.91 -12.23
CA LEU A 17 10.78 -34.28 -12.02
C LEU A 17 11.74 -35.17 -11.20
N ASN A 18 11.57 -36.48 -11.22
CA ASN A 18 12.44 -37.45 -10.56
C ASN A 18 13.45 -38.10 -11.53
N ASP A 19 13.29 -37.87 -12.84
CA ASP A 19 14.18 -38.41 -13.88
C ASP A 19 15.21 -37.40 -14.39
N CYS A 20 15.33 -36.25 -13.72
CA CYS A 20 16.47 -35.37 -13.88
C CYS A 20 17.72 -36.05 -13.29
N LYS A 21 18.31 -36.97 -14.05
CA LYS A 21 19.75 -37.23 -13.97
C LYS A 21 20.43 -35.88 -14.15
N ILE A 22 20.78 -35.25 -13.04
CA ILE A 22 21.67 -34.09 -13.01
C ILE A 22 22.88 -34.52 -13.84
N PRO A 23 23.13 -33.96 -15.04
CA PRO A 23 24.35 -34.29 -15.74
C PRO A 23 25.46 -33.62 -14.93
N THR A 24 26.18 -34.41 -14.14
CA THR A 24 27.45 -34.01 -13.50
C THR A 24 28.57 -33.84 -14.54
N GLU A 25 28.22 -33.42 -15.75
CA GLU A 25 29.12 -33.02 -16.80
C GLU A 25 28.68 -31.64 -17.25
N ARG A 26 29.59 -30.68 -17.09
CA ARG A 26 29.43 -29.32 -17.58
C ARG A 26 29.12 -29.38 -19.07
N ALA A 27 27.84 -29.31 -19.43
CA ALA A 27 27.42 -29.17 -20.81
C ALA A 27 28.10 -27.90 -21.36
N LYS A 28 28.99 -28.07 -22.34
CA LYS A 28 29.64 -26.94 -23.01
C LYS A 28 28.54 -26.01 -23.51
N PRO A 29 28.61 -24.70 -23.21
CA PRO A 29 27.57 -23.78 -23.63
C PRO A 29 27.48 -23.82 -25.16
N LYS A 30 26.31 -24.19 -25.68
CA LYS A 30 26.01 -24.05 -27.10
C LYS A 30 26.20 -22.56 -27.45
N ALA A 31 26.88 -22.26 -28.56
CA ALA A 31 27.16 -20.87 -28.94
C ALA A 31 25.89 -19.98 -28.97
N THR A 32 24.73 -20.58 -29.24
CA THR A 32 23.41 -19.95 -29.20
C THR A 32 23.03 -19.37 -27.82
N THR A 33 23.36 -20.05 -26.72
CA THR A 33 23.04 -19.56 -25.36
C THR A 33 23.90 -18.37 -24.94
N THR A 34 25.12 -18.26 -25.46
CA THR A 34 25.98 -17.10 -25.22
C THR A 34 25.46 -15.86 -25.97
N THR A 35 25.01 -16.03 -27.21
CA THR A 35 24.42 -14.94 -28.02
C THR A 35 23.12 -14.42 -27.42
N THR A 36 22.24 -15.30 -26.92
CA THR A 36 21.01 -14.86 -26.25
C THR A 36 21.28 -14.14 -24.94
N PHE A 37 22.27 -14.60 -24.16
CA PHE A 37 22.68 -13.91 -22.94
C PHE A 37 23.18 -12.48 -23.20
N GLN A 38 24.05 -12.29 -24.21
CA GLN A 38 24.55 -10.96 -24.57
C GLN A 38 23.44 -10.02 -25.06
N SER A 39 22.50 -10.54 -25.87
CA SER A 39 21.33 -9.77 -26.33
C SER A 39 20.46 -9.32 -25.14
N ASN A 40 20.20 -10.23 -24.20
CA ASN A 40 19.41 -9.92 -23.01
C ASN A 40 20.11 -8.90 -22.10
N GLN A 41 21.44 -8.97 -21.98
CA GLN A 41 22.22 -7.99 -21.23
C GLN A 41 22.13 -6.60 -21.84
N GLN A 42 22.27 -6.48 -23.17
CA GLN A 42 22.15 -5.20 -23.87
C GLN A 42 20.76 -4.58 -23.72
N LEU A 43 19.70 -5.39 -23.76
CA LEU A 43 18.33 -4.93 -23.53
C LEU A 43 18.17 -4.38 -22.11
N TRP A 44 18.75 -5.05 -21.11
CA TRP A 44 18.67 -4.63 -19.72
C TRP A 44 19.42 -3.32 -19.47
N GLU A 45 20.63 -3.18 -20.01
CA GLU A 45 21.40 -1.93 -19.93
C GLU A 45 20.68 -0.76 -20.61
N LYS A 46 20.07 -1.00 -21.78
CA LYS A 46 19.29 0.02 -22.49
C LYS A 46 18.02 0.44 -21.74
N ALA A 47 17.32 -0.51 -21.11
CA ALA A 47 16.15 -0.20 -20.29
C ALA A 47 16.51 0.67 -19.07
N ASN A 48 17.69 0.44 -18.50
CA ASN A 48 18.18 1.17 -17.33
C ASN A 48 18.96 2.45 -17.67
N GLN A 49 19.15 2.75 -18.96
CA GLN A 49 19.86 3.95 -19.40
C GLN A 49 19.09 5.25 -19.09
N PHE A 50 17.78 5.16 -18.91
CA PHE A 50 16.96 6.31 -18.57
C PHE A 50 17.10 6.64 -17.08
N ALA A 51 17.87 7.68 -16.78
CA ALA A 51 17.94 8.24 -15.44
C ALA A 51 16.54 8.73 -15.00
N SER A 52 16.17 8.43 -13.75
CA SER A 52 14.95 8.97 -13.16
C SER A 52 15.02 10.52 -13.20
N PRO A 53 13.97 11.21 -13.66
CA PRO A 53 13.99 12.67 -13.74
C PRO A 53 14.18 13.24 -12.34
N VAL A 54 15.14 14.17 -12.20
CA VAL A 54 15.29 14.95 -10.97
C VAL A 54 14.16 15.98 -10.95
N ILE A 55 13.14 15.73 -10.14
CA ILE A 55 12.05 16.68 -9.90
C ILE A 55 12.59 17.76 -8.97
N VAL A 56 13.06 18.87 -9.54
CA VAL A 56 13.43 20.07 -8.78
C VAL A 56 12.16 20.83 -8.43
N HIS A 57 11.70 20.70 -7.18
CA HIS A 57 10.64 21.56 -6.66
C HIS A 57 11.26 22.92 -6.29
N THR A 58 11.14 23.91 -7.16
CA THR A 58 11.39 25.30 -6.77
C THR A 58 10.34 25.67 -5.74
N ASN A 59 10.75 25.86 -4.50
CA ASN A 59 9.86 26.24 -3.40
C ASN A 59 9.35 27.68 -3.62
N THR A 60 8.38 27.84 -4.51
CA THR A 60 7.65 29.09 -4.75
C THR A 60 6.63 29.38 -3.65
N LEU A 61 6.43 28.47 -2.69
CA LEU A 61 5.52 28.71 -1.56
C LEU A 61 6.00 29.87 -0.67
N ALA A 62 7.32 30.16 -0.64
CA ALA A 62 7.85 31.35 0.01
C ALA A 62 7.45 32.65 -0.72
N ALA A 63 7.27 32.63 -2.04
CA ALA A 63 6.83 33.78 -2.83
C ALA A 63 5.31 34.04 -2.76
N HIS A 64 4.53 33.04 -2.30
CA HIS A 64 3.08 33.14 -2.14
C HIS A 64 2.62 33.26 -0.68
N ALA A 65 3.57 33.34 0.28
CA ALA A 65 3.25 33.46 1.70
C ALA A 65 2.44 34.74 2.04
N ASP A 66 2.53 35.77 1.20
CA ASP A 66 1.83 37.05 1.40
C ASP A 66 0.50 37.17 0.65
N TYR A 67 0.12 36.17 -0.15
CA TYR A 67 -1.16 36.22 -0.86
C TYR A 67 -2.34 35.97 0.09
N LYS A 68 -2.95 37.06 0.56
CA LYS A 68 -4.22 37.04 1.28
C LYS A 68 -5.35 37.41 0.31
N PRO A 69 -6.16 36.46 -0.15
CA PRO A 69 -7.32 36.79 -0.98
C PRO A 69 -8.31 37.63 -0.17
N GLU A 70 -8.76 38.75 -0.73
CA GLU A 70 -9.84 39.55 -0.15
C GLU A 70 -11.17 38.80 -0.27
N LEU A 71 -11.52 38.02 0.76
CA LEU A 71 -12.81 37.35 0.84
C LEU A 71 -13.90 38.36 1.21
N LYS A 72 -14.60 38.89 0.20
CA LYS A 72 -15.81 39.70 0.41
C LYS A 72 -16.99 38.77 0.75
N ILE A 73 -17.17 38.46 2.03
CA ILE A 73 -18.33 37.70 2.48
C ILE A 73 -19.54 38.63 2.48
N LEU A 74 -20.52 38.36 1.61
CA LEU A 74 -21.81 39.03 1.64
C LEU A 74 -22.45 38.76 3.01
N LYS A 75 -22.68 39.81 3.81
CA LYS A 75 -23.36 39.66 5.10
C LYS A 75 -24.76 39.11 4.84
N ARG A 76 -25.10 38.00 5.49
CA ARG A 76 -26.47 37.48 5.45
C ARG A 76 -27.41 38.53 6.03
N PRO A 77 -28.64 38.67 5.50
CA PRO A 77 -29.68 39.44 6.16
C PRO A 77 -29.81 38.98 7.61
N GLN A 78 -29.74 39.92 8.54
CA GLN A 78 -29.71 39.64 9.98
C GLN A 78 -31.13 39.35 10.50
N ASP A 79 -31.86 38.47 9.84
CA ASP A 79 -33.18 38.02 10.28
C ASP A 79 -33.31 36.51 10.09
N ALA A 80 -32.53 35.77 10.88
CA ALA A 80 -32.88 34.41 11.22
C ALA A 80 -32.27 34.10 12.58
N LYS A 81 -33.12 34.14 13.61
CA LYS A 81 -32.83 33.57 14.92
C LYS A 81 -32.37 32.12 14.70
N CYS A 82 -31.07 31.88 14.79
CA CYS A 82 -30.49 30.56 14.63
C CYS A 82 -31.08 29.67 15.73
N LYS A 83 -31.97 28.77 15.33
CA LYS A 83 -32.44 27.69 16.18
C LYS A 83 -31.20 26.86 16.52
N LYS A 84 -30.88 26.83 17.81
CA LYS A 84 -29.76 26.09 18.39
C LYS A 84 -29.71 24.69 17.78
N ASP A 85 -28.56 24.34 17.22
CA ASP A 85 -28.28 23.00 16.74
C ASP A 85 -28.60 22.01 17.86
N ILE A 86 -29.40 20.99 17.54
CA ILE A 86 -29.65 19.86 18.40
C ILE A 86 -28.34 19.08 18.47
N ALA A 87 -27.47 19.48 19.40
CA ALA A 87 -26.28 18.72 19.74
C ALA A 87 -26.74 17.33 20.20
N LEU A 88 -26.32 16.30 19.47
CA LEU A 88 -26.53 14.91 19.82
C LEU A 88 -26.01 14.69 21.25
N THR A 89 -26.94 14.55 22.20
CA THR A 89 -26.69 14.49 23.65
C THR A 89 -26.12 13.14 24.08
N LYS A 90 -24.98 12.73 23.51
CA LYS A 90 -24.18 11.69 24.15
C LYS A 90 -23.29 12.39 25.18
N PRO A 91 -23.43 12.09 26.48
CA PRO A 91 -22.52 12.65 27.47
C PRO A 91 -21.10 12.19 27.13
N VAL A 92 -20.21 13.16 26.91
CA VAL A 92 -18.79 12.89 26.69
C VAL A 92 -18.23 12.40 28.02
N LYS A 93 -18.02 11.08 28.14
CA LYS A 93 -17.36 10.48 29.30
C LYS A 93 -16.00 11.12 29.53
N SER A 94 -15.66 11.37 30.79
CA SER A 94 -14.35 11.89 31.16
C SER A 94 -13.23 10.89 30.85
N LEU A 95 -11.98 11.33 30.75
CA LEU A 95 -10.85 10.42 30.51
C LEU A 95 -10.72 9.33 31.59
N ALA A 96 -10.99 9.68 32.85
CA ALA A 96 -10.93 8.74 33.96
C ALA A 96 -11.98 7.61 33.83
N GLU A 97 -13.18 7.95 33.37
CA GLU A 97 -14.24 6.95 33.11
C GLU A 97 -13.88 6.03 31.96
N LYS A 98 -13.29 6.57 30.89
CA LYS A 98 -12.82 5.77 29.74
C LYS A 98 -11.72 4.79 30.13
N GLU A 99 -10.76 5.21 30.95
CA GLU A 99 -9.68 4.33 31.43
C GLU A 99 -10.22 3.21 32.32
N LYS A 100 -11.18 3.52 33.20
CA LYS A 100 -11.83 2.50 34.04
C LYS A 100 -12.59 1.47 33.19
N ASP A 101 -13.33 1.92 32.19
CA ASP A 101 -14.05 1.04 31.25
C ASP A 101 -13.07 0.14 30.48
N TYR A 102 -11.93 0.70 30.03
CA TYR A 102 -10.88 -0.04 29.34
C TYR A 102 -10.27 -1.14 30.22
N GLN A 103 -9.91 -0.82 31.47
CA GLN A 103 -9.33 -1.80 32.40
C GLN A 103 -10.33 -2.92 32.76
N ALA A 104 -11.62 -2.59 32.90
CA ALA A 104 -12.66 -3.59 33.13
C ALA A 104 -12.81 -4.54 31.92
N ALA A 105 -12.84 -3.98 30.70
CA ALA A 105 -12.90 -4.77 29.48
C ALA A 105 -11.66 -5.67 29.31
N LYS A 106 -10.47 -5.16 29.61
CA LYS A 106 -9.23 -5.92 29.56
C LYS A 106 -9.26 -7.14 30.49
N ARG A 107 -9.71 -6.98 31.73
CA ARG A 107 -9.86 -8.10 32.68
C ARG A 107 -10.83 -9.17 32.19
N LEU A 108 -11.96 -8.77 31.58
CA LEU A 108 -12.92 -9.72 31.01
C LEU A 108 -12.33 -10.50 29.84
N ILE A 109 -11.51 -9.86 29.02
CA ILE A 109 -10.79 -10.51 27.92
C ILE A 109 -9.79 -11.51 28.51
N ASP A 110 -8.92 -11.06 29.41
CA ASP A 110 -7.90 -11.92 30.04
C ASP A 110 -8.54 -13.14 30.72
N GLU A 111 -9.64 -12.97 31.46
CA GLU A 111 -10.36 -14.09 32.08
C GLU A 111 -10.95 -15.07 31.04
N LYS A 112 -11.48 -14.56 29.93
CA LYS A 112 -11.99 -15.42 28.83
C LYS A 112 -10.89 -16.23 28.17
N PHE A 113 -9.67 -15.70 28.08
CA PHE A 113 -8.53 -16.38 27.47
C PHE A 113 -7.80 -17.33 28.42
N GLN A 114 -7.90 -17.14 29.74
CA GLN A 114 -7.36 -18.06 30.76
C GLN A 114 -8.25 -19.28 31.04
N LYS A 115 -9.51 -19.28 30.57
CA LYS A 115 -10.44 -20.42 30.70
C LYS A 115 -10.40 -21.41 29.51
N LYS A 116 -9.34 -21.37 28.69
CA LYS A 116 -9.04 -22.36 27.64
C LYS A 116 -7.79 -23.15 28.04
#